data_AF-T0Q4M5-F1
#
_entry.id   AF-T0Q4M5-F1
#
_cell.length_a   1.000
_cell.length_b   1.000
_cell.length_c   1.000
_cell.angle_alpha   90.00
_cell.angle_beta   90.00
_cell.angle_gamma   90.00
#
_symmetry.space_group_name_H-M   'P 1'
#
loop_
_entity.id
_entity.type
_entity.pdbx_description
1 polymer ?
#
loop_
_entity_poly.entity_id
_entity_poly.type
_entity_poly.pdbx_seq_one_letter_code
_entity_poly.pdbx_strand_id
1 'polypeptide(L)'
;MAPPSAYLCPITQDVMVDPVVTMDGHSYERSAIVRWIQRSQAESRAGVATSPLTNLPLRSTQLIPNLALKKAIAEYKSELDERPAKRYRFNVTIPTDFTAEAAPELRRSAALPQSGLFAYRALQRLALYSKPSVRSVPLPRGLVADEMFFVSERRYAADSNHVFLLLEGGGDESLRGLYVLAQAVSAPAPVGTTVATDLRAQDPVTRAEFVRLDNCSLWLPVSRLAPRALSTQRLLLCPSTDVSVYRNMYTTPSSPVLETLPARTSIVSSAHLTLGNVCFARVSIGRVDGWIQVDTNAVYRRRPSQIAEEAAGRSIPIALLQGDYYLLALNEVQGHGGVGQRVYYFLPNRMAEAVAACTEAGRHLTHAALGPDGQWYLSSVVPGSLYGKCVASDNVPYDFECEMTPECLVAFGNKGRYLLLDKDNSSYDCDGLDFKTADVLNDDPDVITFGFNGSSGFFLKHTNGVVTQNVPRWVREDVLDARPPRGYGSLIWLSLCLEEYVAIYEHAFYATHYVPKAMYDALSAFYSRHHRMRNDRRQLIEDYDELVA
;
A
#
# COMPACT_ATOMS: atom_id res chain seq x y z
N MET A 1 20.38 4.22 34.77
CA MET A 1 21.61 4.54 34.01
C MET A 1 22.67 4.90 35.06
N ALA A 2 23.87 4.34 35.00
CA ALA A 2 24.91 4.65 35.99
C ALA A 2 25.44 6.09 35.79
N PRO A 3 25.74 6.85 36.87
CA PRO A 3 26.26 8.20 36.75
C PRO A 3 27.62 8.21 36.04
N PRO A 4 27.92 9.25 35.22
CA PRO A 4 29.25 9.44 34.66
C PRO A 4 30.33 9.43 35.75
N SER A 5 31.46 8.76 35.49
CA SER A 5 32.55 8.63 36.47
C SER A 5 33.12 9.97 36.94
N ALA A 6 33.07 11.01 36.10
CA ALA A 6 33.47 12.37 36.46
C ALA A 6 32.60 13.01 37.56
N TYR A 7 31.43 12.45 37.84
CA TYR A 7 30.52 12.91 38.90
C TYR A 7 30.76 12.20 40.23
N LEU A 8 31.53 11.12 40.23
CA LEU A 8 31.84 10.32 41.41
C LEU A 8 33.05 10.88 42.14
N CYS A 9 32.95 10.98 43.46
CA CYS A 9 34.05 11.39 44.32
C CYS A 9 35.10 10.27 44.36
N PRO A 10 36.39 10.54 44.09
CA PRO A 10 37.43 9.52 44.14
C PRO A 10 37.62 8.85 45.52
N ILE A 11 37.26 9.55 46.60
CA ILE A 11 37.38 9.02 47.98
C ILE A 11 36.15 8.18 48.36
N THR A 12 34.93 8.69 48.10
CA THR A 12 33.70 8.01 48.53
C THR A 12 33.14 7.06 47.49
N GLN A 13 33.60 7.15 46.24
CA GLN A 13 33.12 6.42 45.06
C GLN A 13 31.62 6.65 44.74
N ASP A 14 31.03 7.70 45.32
CA ASP A 14 29.63 8.10 45.16
C ASP A 14 29.49 9.48 44.50
N VAL A 15 28.31 9.78 43.92
CA VAL A 15 28.04 11.05 43.23
C VAL A 15 28.21 12.23 44.18
N MET A 16 29.08 13.17 43.83
CA MET A 16 29.37 14.37 44.61
C MET A 16 28.14 15.26 44.74
N VAL A 17 27.86 15.71 45.96
CA VAL A 17 26.79 16.67 46.27
C VAL A 17 27.38 18.08 46.39
N ASP A 18 28.57 18.20 46.96
CA ASP A 18 29.30 19.46 47.07
C ASP A 18 30.74 19.32 46.58
N PRO A 19 30.97 19.24 45.26
CA PRO A 19 32.29 19.05 44.69
C PRO A 19 33.18 20.28 44.93
N VAL A 20 34.39 20.02 45.42
CA VAL A 20 35.44 21.02 45.63
C VAL A 20 36.73 20.57 44.96
N VAL A 21 37.48 21.53 44.45
CA VAL A 21 38.79 21.31 43.84
C VAL A 21 39.89 21.65 44.84
N THR A 22 40.87 20.75 44.95
CA THR A 22 42.14 21.01 45.61
C THR A 22 43.14 21.66 44.64
N MET A 23 44.24 22.22 45.13
CA MET A 23 45.22 22.94 44.27
C MET A 23 45.91 22.08 43.20
N ASP A 24 45.81 20.76 43.30
CA ASP A 24 46.28 19.81 42.27
C ASP A 24 45.25 19.58 41.15
N GLY A 25 44.11 20.28 41.18
CA GLY A 25 43.13 20.32 40.09
C GLY A 25 42.07 19.21 40.13
N HIS A 26 42.10 18.32 41.12
CA HIS A 26 41.13 17.23 41.24
C HIS A 26 39.92 17.63 42.10
N SER A 27 38.74 17.11 41.72
CA SER A 27 37.48 17.39 42.44
C SER A 27 37.09 16.24 43.36
N TYR A 28 36.65 16.59 44.57
CA TYR A 28 36.23 15.65 45.60
C TYR A 28 34.96 16.16 46.29
N GLU A 29 34.22 15.26 46.94
CA GLU A 29 33.17 15.65 47.88
C GLU A 29 33.78 16.42 49.06
N ARG A 30 33.28 17.64 49.36
CA ARG A 30 33.86 18.53 50.37
C ARG A 30 34.06 17.85 51.71
N SER A 31 33.05 17.14 52.20
CA SER A 31 33.10 16.47 53.51
C SER A 31 34.14 15.35 53.57
N ALA A 32 34.47 14.74 52.43
CA ALA A 32 35.45 13.65 52.35
C ALA A 32 36.88 14.20 52.31
N ILE A 33 37.14 15.21 51.47
CA ILE A 33 38.49 15.77 51.34
C ILE A 33 38.93 16.58 52.56
N VAL A 34 38.00 17.26 53.26
CA VAL A 34 38.32 17.97 54.51
C VAL A 34 38.80 16.98 55.58
N ARG A 35 38.10 15.84 55.74
CA ARG A 35 38.51 14.79 56.70
C ARG A 35 39.85 14.16 56.32
N TRP A 36 40.07 13.94 55.02
CA TRP A 36 41.34 13.43 54.51
C TRP A 36 42.51 14.37 54.81
N ILE A 37 42.35 15.68 54.57
CA ILE A 37 43.38 16.68 54.84
C ILE A 37 43.72 16.71 56.34
N GLN A 38 42.72 16.73 57.22
CA GLN A 38 42.92 16.73 58.67
C GLN A 38 43.69 15.47 59.15
N ARG A 39 43.29 14.30 58.66
CA ARG A 39 43.95 13.03 59.01
C ARG A 39 45.38 12.96 58.47
N SER A 40 45.59 13.30 57.21
CA SER A 40 46.91 13.25 56.56
C SER A 40 47.91 14.22 57.20
N GLN A 41 47.46 15.40 57.66
CA GLN A 41 48.32 16.33 58.39
C GLN A 41 48.70 15.82 59.79
N ALA A 42 47.77 15.18 60.50
CA ALA A 42 48.03 14.63 61.83
C ALA A 42 48.96 13.41 61.81
N GLU A 43 48.91 12.60 60.76
CA GLU A 43 49.76 11.40 60.60
C GLU A 43 51.15 11.73 60.00
N SER A 44 51.31 12.91 59.39
CA SER A 44 52.57 13.35 58.78
C SER A 44 53.50 14.01 59.79
N ARG A 45 54.76 13.51 59.93
CA ARG A 45 55.80 14.12 60.79
C ARG A 45 56.12 15.59 60.43
N ALA A 46 55.81 16.01 59.20
CA ALA A 46 56.03 17.37 58.71
C ALA A 46 54.76 18.24 58.70
N GLY A 47 53.60 17.70 59.09
CA GLY A 47 52.33 18.45 59.15
C GLY A 47 51.70 18.83 57.79
N VAL A 48 52.19 18.25 56.69
CA VAL A 48 51.74 18.59 55.33
C VAL A 48 50.69 17.58 54.83
N ALA A 49 49.57 18.09 54.30
CA ALA A 49 48.50 17.29 53.71
C ALA A 49 48.90 16.73 52.34
N THR A 50 48.40 15.56 51.96
CA THR A 50 48.64 14.97 50.64
C THR A 50 47.33 14.79 49.85
N SER A 51 47.44 14.79 48.51
CA SER A 51 46.29 14.56 47.63
C SER A 51 45.89 13.09 47.67
N PRO A 52 44.59 12.76 47.87
CA PRO A 52 44.14 11.37 47.92
C PRO A 52 44.31 10.61 46.60
N LEU A 53 44.28 11.29 45.45
CA LEU A 53 44.45 10.64 44.14
C LEU A 53 45.90 10.44 43.76
N THR A 54 46.77 11.41 44.07
CA THR A 54 48.16 11.40 43.59
C THR A 54 49.17 11.06 44.67
N ASN A 55 48.77 11.04 45.94
CA ASN A 55 49.62 10.90 47.13
C ASN A 55 50.75 11.95 47.23
N LEU A 56 50.69 13.02 46.43
CA LEU A 56 51.67 14.10 46.46
C LEU A 56 51.29 15.18 47.49
N PRO A 57 52.25 15.91 48.07
CA PRO A 57 51.97 16.99 49.01
C PRO A 57 51.12 18.09 48.37
N LEU A 58 50.01 18.45 49.01
CA LEU A 58 49.19 19.57 48.60
C LEU A 58 49.88 20.88 48.99
N ARG A 59 50.11 21.74 47.99
CA ARG A 59 50.75 23.05 48.21
C ARG A 59 49.90 24.01 49.04
N SER A 60 48.59 23.76 49.13
CA SER A 60 47.65 24.46 50.00
C SER A 60 46.47 23.54 50.32
N THR A 61 45.90 23.70 51.51
CA THR A 61 44.68 23.02 51.95
C THR A 61 43.41 23.80 51.61
N GLN A 62 43.53 24.92 50.90
CA GLN A 62 42.39 25.70 50.43
C GLN A 62 41.57 24.91 49.41
N LEU A 63 40.28 24.79 49.67
CA LEU A 63 39.32 24.09 48.81
C LEU A 63 38.50 25.11 48.03
N ILE A 64 38.61 25.06 46.70
CA ILE A 64 37.87 25.94 45.80
C ILE A 64 36.58 25.23 45.40
N PRO A 65 35.38 25.80 45.67
CA PRO A 65 34.13 25.18 45.23
C PRO A 65 34.11 24.95 43.71
N ASN A 66 33.88 23.70 43.28
CA ASN A 66 33.70 23.41 41.85
C ASN A 66 32.24 23.64 41.48
N LEU A 67 31.86 24.91 41.38
CA LEU A 67 30.48 25.29 41.09
C LEU A 67 30.02 24.78 39.72
N ALA A 68 30.93 24.61 38.76
CA ALA A 68 30.62 24.06 37.44
C ALA A 68 30.25 22.58 37.53
N LEU A 69 31.04 21.76 38.23
CA LEU A 69 30.73 20.35 38.42
C LEU A 69 29.49 20.16 39.30
N LYS A 70 29.30 21.01 40.33
CA LYS A 70 28.10 21.00 41.16
C LYS A 70 26.83 21.26 40.35
N LYS A 71 26.88 22.20 39.41
CA LYS A 71 25.78 22.49 38.47
C LYS A 71 25.55 21.33 37.50
N ALA A 72 26.60 20.78 36.89
CA ALA A 72 26.46 19.66 35.95
C ALA A 72 25.87 18.40 36.61
N ILE A 73 26.24 18.11 37.87
CA ILE A 73 25.66 17.00 38.63
C ILE A 73 24.20 17.29 39.00
N ALA A 74 23.86 18.54 39.36
CA ALA A 74 22.50 18.93 39.64
C ALA A 74 21.61 18.85 38.38
N GLU A 75 22.11 19.30 37.22
CA GLU A 75 21.45 19.20 35.92
C GLU A 75 21.21 17.73 35.53
N TYR A 76 22.23 16.87 35.71
CA TYR A 76 22.09 15.43 35.50
C TYR A 76 21.03 14.79 36.40
N LYS A 77 20.91 15.24 37.66
CA LYS A 77 19.86 14.78 38.58
C LYS A 77 18.48 15.31 38.17
N SER A 78 18.36 16.58 37.78
CA SER A 78 17.08 17.15 37.30
C SER A 78 16.61 16.53 35.98
N GLU A 79 17.51 16.19 35.05
CA GLU A 79 17.15 15.48 33.81
C GLU A 79 16.64 14.05 34.05
N LEU A 80 17.08 13.41 35.14
CA LEU A 80 16.56 12.12 35.58
C LEU A 80 15.20 12.23 36.28
N ASP A 81 14.95 13.34 36.98
CA ASP A 81 13.71 13.60 37.75
C ASP A 81 12.58 14.24 36.89
N GLU A 82 12.85 14.84 35.72
CA GLU A 82 11.87 15.59 34.92
C GLU A 82 11.27 14.85 33.69
N ARG A 83 11.22 13.51 33.73
CA ARG A 83 10.31 12.73 32.86
C ARG A 83 8.91 12.60 33.50
N PRO A 84 7.81 13.06 32.88
CA PRO A 84 7.57 14.31 32.13
C PRO A 84 6.34 15.11 32.69
N ALA A 85 6.36 16.45 32.64
CA ALA A 85 5.16 17.28 32.43
C ALA A 85 5.52 18.75 32.13
N LYS A 86 5.07 19.26 30.97
CA LYS A 86 5.07 20.69 30.63
C LYS A 86 4.26 21.51 31.66
N ARG A 87 4.68 22.75 31.99
CA ARG A 87 4.15 24.05 31.44
C ARG A 87 4.31 25.24 32.42
N TYR A 88 4.68 26.40 31.83
CA TYR A 88 4.42 27.81 32.19
C TYR A 88 5.40 28.67 33.04
N ARG A 89 5.97 29.67 32.31
CA ARG A 89 6.06 31.14 32.56
C ARG A 89 6.54 31.67 33.91
N PHE A 90 7.49 32.63 33.87
CA PHE A 90 7.36 33.94 34.54
C PHE A 90 8.20 35.04 33.85
N ASN A 91 7.65 36.25 33.84
CA ASN A 91 8.26 37.50 33.36
C ASN A 91 9.33 37.99 34.33
N VAL A 92 10.44 38.58 33.83
CA VAL A 92 11.01 39.83 34.39
C VAL A 92 11.72 40.62 33.28
N THR A 93 11.42 41.92 33.27
CA THR A 93 11.96 43.02 32.48
C THR A 93 13.48 43.18 32.59
N ILE A 94 14.17 43.32 31.46
CA ILE A 94 15.58 43.77 31.40
C ILE A 94 15.58 45.25 30.95
N PRO A 95 16.33 46.13 31.62
CA PRO A 95 16.49 47.53 31.22
C PRO A 95 17.03 47.68 29.81
N THR A 96 16.41 48.61 29.11
CA THR A 96 16.76 49.19 27.81
C THR A 96 18.18 49.72 27.83
N ASP A 97 19.05 49.14 27.01
CA ASP A 97 19.85 49.84 25.99
C ASP A 97 21.06 48.99 25.60
N PHE A 98 20.87 48.20 24.53
CA PHE A 98 21.84 47.88 23.48
C PHE A 98 21.19 46.78 22.62
N THR A 99 20.49 47.18 21.55
CA THR A 99 19.96 46.24 20.56
C THR A 99 21.11 45.71 19.71
N ALA A 100 21.68 44.58 20.10
CA ALA A 100 22.28 43.64 19.16
C ALA A 100 21.27 42.50 19.00
N GLU A 101 20.65 42.37 17.84
CA GLU A 101 19.76 41.26 17.50
C GLU A 101 20.46 39.92 17.83
N ALA A 102 19.82 39.12 18.68
CA ALA A 102 20.25 37.76 18.96
C ALA A 102 20.21 36.95 17.66
N ALA A 103 21.35 36.41 17.25
CA ALA A 103 21.42 35.51 16.11
C ALA A 103 20.49 34.29 16.35
N PRO A 104 19.68 33.88 15.37
CA PRO A 104 18.73 32.79 15.55
C PRO A 104 19.44 31.46 15.79
N GLU A 105 18.88 30.63 16.68
CA GLU A 105 19.32 29.24 16.86
C GLU A 105 19.12 28.44 15.57
N LEU A 106 20.22 27.98 14.97
CA LEU A 106 20.22 27.24 13.72
C LEU A 106 20.07 25.74 13.98
N ARG A 107 18.92 25.18 13.61
CA ARG A 107 18.69 23.73 13.61
C ARG A 107 19.61 23.05 12.57
N ARG A 108 20.03 21.80 12.81
CA ARG A 108 20.87 21.00 11.88
C ARG A 108 20.34 20.92 10.43
N SER A 109 19.04 21.16 10.22
CA SER A 109 18.34 21.16 8.92
C SER A 109 18.05 22.54 8.33
N ALA A 110 18.44 23.62 9.02
CA ALA A 110 18.34 24.99 8.53
C ALA A 110 19.62 25.35 7.77
N ALA A 111 19.48 25.98 6.59
CA ALA A 111 20.62 26.58 5.93
C ALA A 111 21.14 27.71 6.83
N LEU A 112 22.32 27.54 7.48
CA LEU A 112 22.94 28.66 8.19
C LEU A 112 23.11 29.89 7.26
N PRO A 113 23.01 31.11 7.80
CA PRO A 113 23.13 32.36 7.04
C PRO A 113 24.36 32.39 6.14
N GLN A 114 24.26 33.10 5.01
CA GLN A 114 25.38 33.25 4.09
C GLN A 114 26.55 34.03 4.68
N SER A 115 26.30 34.93 5.63
CA SER A 115 27.30 35.70 6.34
C SER A 115 27.06 35.61 7.84
N GLY A 116 28.14 35.58 8.61
CA GLY A 116 28.13 35.45 10.06
C GLY A 116 29.30 34.62 10.54
N LEU A 117 29.75 34.85 11.77
CA LEU A 117 30.87 34.10 12.35
C LEU A 117 30.36 32.80 12.98
N PHE A 118 30.75 31.67 12.39
CA PHE A 118 30.32 30.34 12.81
C PHE A 118 31.52 29.45 13.10
N ALA A 119 31.51 28.76 14.24
CA ALA A 119 32.53 27.76 14.58
C ALA A 119 32.11 26.38 14.06
N TYR A 120 33.02 25.70 13.37
CA TYR A 120 32.87 24.33 12.86
C TYR A 120 33.95 23.43 13.43
N ARG A 121 33.62 22.15 13.58
CA ARG A 121 34.58 21.07 13.84
C ARG A 121 34.71 20.21 12.59
N ALA A 122 35.93 20.02 12.09
CA ALA A 122 36.19 19.09 11.00
C ALA A 122 35.94 17.65 11.49
N LEU A 123 35.03 16.90 10.86
CA LEU A 123 34.80 15.49 11.22
C LEU A 123 35.75 14.53 10.50
N GLN A 124 36.42 15.02 9.45
CA GLN A 124 37.39 14.32 8.62
C GLN A 124 38.38 15.34 8.07
N ARG A 125 39.47 14.88 7.44
CA ARG A 125 40.44 15.78 6.80
C ARG A 125 39.76 16.59 5.69
N LEU A 126 39.87 17.92 5.73
CA LEU A 126 39.30 18.84 4.74
C LEU A 126 40.40 19.53 3.92
N ALA A 127 40.20 19.58 2.61
CA ALA A 127 41.07 20.29 1.68
C ALA A 127 40.83 21.80 1.75
N LEU A 128 41.92 22.58 1.69
CA LEU A 128 41.88 24.04 1.65
C LEU A 128 42.07 24.55 0.21
N TYR A 129 41.32 25.59 -0.15
CA TYR A 129 41.36 26.20 -1.47
C TYR A 129 41.65 27.70 -1.36
N SER A 130 42.40 28.25 -2.32
CA SER A 130 42.67 29.69 -2.40
C SER A 130 41.54 30.47 -3.10
N LYS A 131 40.63 29.77 -3.80
CA LYS A 131 39.45 30.32 -4.47
C LYS A 131 38.26 29.39 -4.25
N PRO A 132 37.01 29.90 -4.24
CA PRO A 132 35.81 29.09 -4.10
C PRO A 132 35.46 28.37 -5.42
N SER A 133 36.38 27.53 -5.91
CA SER A 133 36.20 26.73 -7.13
C SER A 133 36.90 25.38 -6.98
N VAL A 134 36.18 24.30 -7.31
CA VAL A 134 36.72 22.93 -7.34
C VAL A 134 37.77 22.72 -8.43
N ARG A 135 37.90 23.66 -9.39
CA ARG A 135 38.98 23.65 -10.39
C ARG A 135 40.29 24.19 -9.85
N SER A 136 40.28 24.82 -8.67
CA SER A 136 41.51 25.28 -8.02
C SER A 136 42.24 24.12 -7.35
N VAL A 137 43.56 24.10 -7.49
CA VAL A 137 44.42 23.06 -6.89
C VAL A 137 44.35 23.20 -5.37
N PRO A 138 44.01 22.13 -4.62
CA PRO A 138 44.03 22.15 -3.17
C PRO A 138 45.40 22.50 -2.62
N LEU A 139 45.45 23.28 -1.54
CA LEU A 139 46.70 23.57 -0.86
C LEU A 139 47.28 22.30 -0.21
N PRO A 140 48.62 22.16 -0.13
CA PRO A 140 49.26 20.98 0.48
C PRO A 140 48.87 20.80 1.96
N ARG A 141 48.65 21.92 2.63
CA ARG A 141 48.11 21.97 3.98
C ARG A 141 46.57 21.87 3.91
N GLY A 142 46.00 20.99 4.72
CA GLY A 142 44.56 20.85 4.91
C GLY A 142 44.21 20.80 6.40
N LEU A 143 42.93 20.96 6.73
CA LEU A 143 42.44 20.83 8.10
C LEU A 143 42.37 19.35 8.47
N VAL A 144 42.91 18.98 9.63
CA VAL A 144 42.85 17.60 10.13
C VAL A 144 41.50 17.33 10.82
N ALA A 145 41.18 16.06 11.01
CA ALA A 145 39.97 15.68 11.74
C ALA A 145 40.02 16.23 13.18
N ASP A 146 38.85 16.60 13.70
CA ASP A 146 38.58 17.27 14.97
C ASP A 146 39.13 18.70 15.12
N GLU A 147 39.78 19.25 14.09
CA GLU A 147 40.23 20.65 14.09
C GLU A 147 39.04 21.62 14.05
N MET A 148 39.07 22.63 14.92
CA MET A 148 38.07 23.68 14.98
C MET A 148 38.46 24.83 14.04
N PHE A 149 37.50 25.34 13.27
CA PHE A 149 37.73 26.47 12.37
C PHE A 149 36.53 27.42 12.34
N PHE A 150 36.80 28.70 12.09
CA PHE A 150 35.78 29.74 12.01
C PHE A 150 35.49 30.09 10.56
N VAL A 151 34.21 30.24 10.26
CA VAL A 151 33.71 30.60 8.94
C VAL A 151 32.98 31.93 9.05
N SER A 152 33.28 32.86 8.16
CA SER A 152 32.62 34.17 8.09
C SER A 152 31.58 34.26 6.96
N GLU A 153 31.77 33.49 5.90
CA GLU A 153 30.93 33.57 4.71
C GLU A 153 30.74 32.19 4.05
N ARG A 154 29.59 32.00 3.43
CA ARG A 154 29.28 30.84 2.59
C ARG A 154 29.14 31.31 1.16
N ARG A 155 29.99 30.79 0.29
CA ARG A 155 29.99 31.11 -1.13
C ARG A 155 29.55 29.92 -1.95
N TYR A 156 28.57 30.17 -2.79
CA TYR A 156 28.14 29.23 -3.82
C TYR A 156 29.05 29.42 -5.02
N ALA A 157 29.70 28.35 -5.46
CA ALA A 157 30.59 28.44 -6.60
C ALA A 157 29.80 28.82 -7.86
N ALA A 158 30.25 29.84 -8.58
CA ALA A 158 29.58 30.28 -9.82
C ALA A 158 29.68 29.23 -10.95
N ASP A 159 30.70 28.35 -10.88
CA ASP A 159 31.04 27.36 -11.89
C ASP A 159 30.58 25.93 -11.54
N SER A 160 30.00 25.70 -10.35
CA SER A 160 29.66 24.36 -9.88
C SER A 160 28.62 24.35 -8.75
N ASN A 161 27.90 23.24 -8.56
CA ASN A 161 26.90 23.08 -7.48
C ASN A 161 27.56 22.83 -6.09
N HIS A 162 28.70 23.48 -5.82
CA HIS A 162 29.48 23.29 -4.61
C HIS A 162 29.35 24.49 -3.68
N VAL A 163 29.27 24.23 -2.37
CA VAL A 163 29.24 25.26 -1.33
C VAL A 163 30.62 25.34 -0.69
N PHE A 164 31.23 26.51 -0.74
CA PHE A 164 32.50 26.82 -0.10
C PHE A 164 32.28 27.68 1.15
N LEU A 165 33.02 27.40 2.22
CA LEU A 165 33.01 28.16 3.47
C LEU A 165 34.30 28.99 3.53
N LEU A 166 34.18 30.31 3.59
CA LEU A 166 35.28 31.25 3.76
C LEU A 166 35.74 31.25 5.22
N LEU A 167 37.02 30.97 5.45
CA LEU A 167 37.62 30.89 6.77
C LEU A 167 38.05 32.26 7.30
N GLU A 168 37.80 32.52 8.59
CA GLU A 168 38.10 33.81 9.23
C GLU A 168 39.29 33.83 10.21
N GLY A 169 40.05 32.75 10.32
CA GLY A 169 41.36 32.78 11.00
C GLY A 169 41.33 32.92 12.52
N GLY A 170 40.16 32.82 13.18
CA GLY A 170 39.98 33.03 14.64
C GLY A 170 40.77 32.12 15.61
N GLY A 171 41.73 31.33 15.13
CA GLY A 171 42.69 30.55 15.93
C GLY A 171 44.03 30.31 15.21
N ASP A 172 44.06 30.39 13.88
CA ASP A 172 45.26 30.37 13.04
C ASP A 172 45.06 31.37 11.89
N GLU A 173 45.78 32.50 11.94
CA GLU A 173 45.73 33.57 10.93
C GLU A 173 46.08 33.07 9.52
N SER A 174 46.83 31.97 9.39
CA SER A 174 47.17 31.40 8.07
C SER A 174 45.97 30.76 7.36
N LEU A 175 44.86 30.53 8.06
CA LEU A 175 43.61 30.04 7.47
C LEU A 175 42.73 31.16 6.92
N ARG A 176 43.02 32.42 7.26
CA ARG A 176 42.19 33.56 6.88
C ARG A 176 42.17 33.75 5.37
N GLY A 177 40.97 33.86 4.80
CA GLY A 177 40.80 34.07 3.36
C GLY A 177 40.85 32.80 2.51
N LEU A 178 41.02 31.62 3.14
CA LEU A 178 40.95 30.32 2.47
C LEU A 178 39.52 29.75 2.51
N TYR A 179 39.28 28.75 1.66
CA TYR A 179 37.97 28.12 1.51
C TYR A 179 38.01 26.63 1.82
N VAL A 180 36.96 26.12 2.44
CA VAL A 180 36.71 24.67 2.61
C VAL A 180 35.42 24.28 1.90
N LEU A 181 35.40 23.09 1.29
CA LEU A 181 34.20 22.56 0.64
C LEU A 181 33.23 21.98 1.68
N ALA A 182 32.05 22.59 1.84
CA ALA A 182 31.03 22.17 2.82
C ALA A 182 30.23 20.95 2.37
N GLN A 183 29.93 20.87 1.07
CA GLN A 183 29.09 19.84 0.48
C GLN A 183 29.41 19.73 -1.01
N ALA A 184 29.70 18.50 -1.47
CA ALA A 184 29.47 18.14 -2.86
C ALA A 184 27.97 17.80 -2.97
N VAL A 185 27.20 18.64 -3.67
CA VAL A 185 25.84 18.26 -4.05
C VAL A 185 25.99 17.06 -4.99
N SER A 186 25.62 15.87 -4.50
CA SER A 186 25.57 14.65 -5.31
C SER A 186 24.79 14.90 -6.60
N ALA A 187 25.21 14.21 -7.67
CA ALA A 187 24.90 14.43 -9.08
C ALA A 187 23.53 15.08 -9.37
N PRO A 188 23.48 16.06 -10.29
CA PRO A 188 22.23 16.69 -10.70
C PRO A 188 21.25 15.58 -11.12
N ALA A 189 20.06 15.56 -10.53
CA ALA A 189 18.99 14.68 -10.98
C ALA A 189 18.86 14.86 -12.52
N PRO A 190 18.81 13.76 -13.30
CA PRO A 190 18.76 13.84 -14.75
C PRO A 190 17.70 14.82 -15.26
N VAL A 191 17.98 15.48 -16.38
CA VAL A 191 16.98 16.39 -16.99
C VAL A 191 15.69 15.63 -17.26
N GLY A 192 14.56 16.17 -16.79
CA GLY A 192 13.24 15.53 -16.89
C GLY A 192 12.78 14.78 -15.64
N THR A 193 13.59 14.69 -14.59
CA THR A 193 13.15 14.11 -13.30
C THR A 193 12.19 15.01 -12.56
N THR A 194 11.17 14.41 -11.95
CA THR A 194 10.21 15.11 -11.09
C THR A 194 10.66 15.02 -9.63
N VAL A 195 10.66 16.16 -8.93
CA VAL A 195 11.09 16.27 -7.53
C VAL A 195 10.05 16.98 -6.70
N ALA A 196 9.93 16.59 -5.43
CA ALA A 196 9.15 17.33 -4.43
C ALA A 196 10.07 18.29 -3.66
N THR A 197 9.56 19.48 -3.31
CA THR A 197 10.31 20.50 -2.57
C THR A 197 9.49 21.06 -1.42
N ASP A 198 10.15 21.48 -0.33
CA ASP A 198 9.47 21.90 0.91
C ASP A 198 9.91 23.27 1.45
N LEU A 199 11.09 23.78 1.08
CA LEU A 199 11.59 25.11 1.45
C LEU A 199 12.09 25.86 0.23
N ARG A 200 11.98 27.20 0.27
CA ARG A 200 12.56 28.12 -0.69
C ARG A 200 13.43 29.14 0.03
N ALA A 201 14.62 29.40 -0.50
CA ALA A 201 15.56 30.39 0.01
C ALA A 201 16.05 31.27 -1.15
N GLN A 202 16.31 32.53 -0.87
CA GLN A 202 16.91 33.47 -1.82
C GLN A 202 18.29 33.87 -1.33
N ASP A 203 19.25 33.88 -2.24
CA ASP A 203 20.58 34.40 -2.01
C ASP A 203 20.51 35.94 -1.88
N PRO A 204 20.88 36.52 -0.72
CA PRO A 204 20.82 37.97 -0.49
C PRO A 204 21.74 38.79 -1.40
N VAL A 205 22.83 38.21 -1.93
CA VAL A 205 23.83 38.91 -2.75
C VAL A 205 23.52 38.75 -4.23
N THR A 206 23.35 37.52 -4.70
CA THR A 206 23.16 37.21 -6.12
C THR A 206 21.68 37.27 -6.55
N ARG A 207 20.75 37.34 -5.59
CA ARG A 207 19.30 37.21 -5.79
C ARG A 207 18.85 35.88 -6.40
N ALA A 208 19.76 34.92 -6.57
CA ALA A 208 19.45 33.59 -7.05
C ALA A 208 18.55 32.85 -6.04
N GLU A 209 17.57 32.11 -6.55
CA GLU A 209 16.64 31.39 -5.71
C GLU A 209 16.94 29.89 -5.73
N PHE A 210 16.76 29.26 -4.56
CA PHE A 210 16.99 27.84 -4.34
C PHE A 210 15.80 27.22 -3.63
N VAL A 211 15.55 25.95 -3.90
CA VAL A 211 14.54 25.14 -3.22
C VAL A 211 15.17 23.87 -2.65
N ARG A 212 14.70 23.45 -1.48
CA ARG A 212 15.15 22.21 -0.84
C ARG A 212 14.28 21.05 -1.28
N LEU A 213 14.89 19.90 -1.55
CA LEU A 213 14.16 18.66 -1.76
C LEU A 213 13.44 18.24 -0.47
N ASP A 214 12.18 17.84 -0.60
CA ASP A 214 11.28 17.47 0.51
C ASP A 214 11.99 16.51 1.50
N ASN A 215 12.05 16.92 2.78
CA ASN A 215 12.67 16.17 3.88
C ASN A 215 14.12 15.69 3.61
N CYS A 216 14.89 16.46 2.81
CA CYS A 216 16.29 16.18 2.48
C CYS A 216 17.20 17.38 2.79
N SER A 217 18.52 17.17 2.80
CA SER A 217 19.53 18.24 2.94
C SER A 217 19.95 18.84 1.59
N LEU A 218 19.39 18.39 0.48
CA LEU A 218 19.77 18.79 -0.88
C LEU A 218 18.98 20.01 -1.34
N TRP A 219 19.67 20.96 -1.98
CA TRP A 219 19.11 22.19 -2.52
C TRP A 219 19.35 22.28 -4.03
N LEU A 220 18.37 22.81 -4.76
CA LEU A 220 18.41 22.98 -6.22
C LEU A 220 18.10 24.43 -6.60
N PRO A 221 18.80 25.00 -7.60
CA PRO A 221 18.49 26.34 -8.10
C PRO A 221 17.15 26.35 -8.84
N VAL A 222 16.28 27.32 -8.54
CA VAL A 222 14.95 27.48 -9.15
C VAL A 222 15.06 27.67 -10.66
N SER A 223 16.14 28.29 -11.16
CA SER A 223 16.40 28.49 -12.59
C SER A 223 16.53 27.20 -13.40
N ARG A 224 16.71 26.05 -12.75
CA ARG A 224 16.77 24.73 -13.39
C ARG A 224 15.49 23.92 -13.25
N LEU A 225 14.44 24.50 -12.66
CA LEU A 225 13.19 23.81 -12.34
C LEU A 225 12.02 24.44 -13.09
N ALA A 226 11.13 23.59 -13.59
CA ALA A 226 9.84 24.01 -14.11
C ALA A 226 8.77 23.75 -13.04
N PRO A 227 8.06 24.77 -12.51
CA PRO A 227 7.09 24.58 -11.46
C PRO A 227 5.89 23.75 -11.96
N ARG A 228 5.40 22.85 -11.11
CA ARG A 228 4.17 22.07 -11.32
C ARG A 228 3.30 22.19 -10.08
N ALA A 229 2.02 22.47 -10.27
CA ALA A 229 1.07 22.54 -9.16
C ALA A 229 0.74 21.12 -8.68
N LEU A 230 0.81 20.91 -7.37
CA LEU A 230 0.29 19.71 -6.71
C LEU A 230 -1.19 19.89 -6.45
N SER A 231 -1.97 18.83 -6.66
CA SER A 231 -3.35 18.79 -6.20
C SER A 231 -3.39 18.32 -4.75
N THR A 232 -4.16 19.01 -3.92
CA THR A 232 -4.44 18.65 -2.52
C THR A 232 -5.76 17.92 -2.36
N GLN A 233 -6.45 17.62 -3.47
CA GLN A 233 -7.65 16.78 -3.42
C GLN A 233 -7.25 15.39 -2.91
N ARG A 234 -7.97 14.89 -1.91
CA ARG A 234 -7.77 13.53 -1.40
C ARG A 234 -8.17 12.53 -2.47
N LEU A 235 -7.26 11.60 -2.75
CA LEU A 235 -7.50 10.46 -3.63
C LEU A 235 -7.28 9.19 -2.85
N LEU A 236 -8.16 8.21 -3.04
CA LEU A 236 -7.94 6.85 -2.58
C LEU A 236 -7.00 6.15 -3.55
N LEU A 237 -5.99 5.50 -3.01
CA LEU A 237 -4.97 4.73 -3.71
C LEU A 237 -5.05 3.29 -3.22
N CYS A 238 -5.16 2.34 -4.14
CA CYS A 238 -5.13 0.91 -3.83
C CYS A 238 -4.24 0.21 -4.86
N PRO A 239 -2.92 0.09 -4.60
CA PRO A 239 -1.99 -0.50 -5.55
C PRO A 239 -2.18 -2.02 -5.63
N SER A 240 -2.05 -2.59 -6.83
CA SER A 240 -2.19 -4.03 -7.06
C SER A 240 -0.95 -4.85 -6.68
N THR A 241 0.15 -4.17 -6.39
CA THR A 241 1.46 -4.74 -6.03
C THR A 241 2.02 -3.99 -4.83
N ASP A 242 3.07 -4.54 -4.21
CA ASP A 242 3.73 -3.90 -3.08
C ASP A 242 4.40 -2.58 -3.52
N VAL A 243 4.18 -1.50 -2.78
CA VAL A 243 4.68 -0.17 -3.12
C VAL A 243 5.59 0.35 -2.02
N SER A 244 6.78 0.79 -2.40
CA SER A 244 7.73 1.39 -1.47
C SER A 244 7.48 2.88 -1.29
N VAL A 245 7.57 3.34 -0.04
CA VAL A 245 7.46 4.74 0.36
C VAL A 245 8.85 5.35 0.45
N TYR A 246 9.05 6.48 -0.22
CA TYR A 246 10.32 7.18 -0.29
C TYR A 246 10.23 8.58 0.30
N ARG A 247 11.39 9.20 0.58
CA ARG A 247 11.42 10.60 1.07
C ARG A 247 10.99 11.62 0.01
N ASN A 248 11.17 11.31 -1.28
CA ASN A 248 10.93 12.23 -2.37
C ASN A 248 10.36 11.50 -3.60
N MET A 249 9.78 12.26 -4.54
CA MET A 249 9.31 11.74 -5.84
C MET A 249 10.46 11.24 -6.71
N TYR A 250 11.64 11.84 -6.59
CA TYR A 250 12.83 11.34 -7.27
C TYR A 250 13.50 10.25 -6.43
N THR A 251 13.63 9.07 -7.02
CA THR A 251 14.26 7.91 -6.41
C THR A 251 15.34 7.34 -7.33
N THR A 252 16.40 6.85 -6.72
CA THR A 252 17.48 6.09 -7.35
C THR A 252 17.45 4.65 -6.81
N PRO A 253 18.08 3.68 -7.47
CA PRO A 253 18.20 2.31 -6.93
C PRO A 253 18.85 2.24 -5.54
N SER A 254 19.61 3.27 -5.16
CA SER A 254 20.24 3.43 -3.84
C SER A 254 19.40 4.19 -2.82
N SER A 255 18.19 4.65 -3.19
CA SER A 255 17.33 5.44 -2.31
C SER A 255 16.77 4.56 -1.19
N PRO A 256 16.86 4.99 0.08
CA PRO A 256 16.36 4.22 1.20
C PRO A 256 14.83 4.16 1.17
N VAL A 257 14.29 2.95 1.25
CA VAL A 257 12.86 2.70 1.46
C VAL A 257 12.53 3.01 2.91
N LEU A 258 11.55 3.89 3.13
CA LEU A 258 11.09 4.24 4.47
C LEU A 258 10.15 3.16 5.03
N GLU A 259 9.26 2.67 4.17
CA GLU A 259 8.26 1.66 4.49
C GLU A 259 7.80 0.98 3.18
N THR A 260 7.29 -0.25 3.26
CA THR A 260 6.71 -0.96 2.12
C THR A 260 5.27 -1.28 2.43
N LEU A 261 4.38 -0.79 1.56
CA LEU A 261 2.96 -1.02 1.61
C LEU A 261 2.62 -2.32 0.89
N PRO A 262 1.93 -3.27 1.54
CA PRO A 262 1.46 -4.46 0.86
C PRO A 262 0.49 -4.13 -0.28
N ALA A 263 0.47 -4.99 -1.29
CA ALA A 263 -0.54 -4.97 -2.33
C ALA A 263 -1.97 -4.93 -1.73
N ARG A 264 -2.86 -4.19 -2.38
CA ARG A 264 -4.28 -3.99 -2.04
C ARG A 264 -4.52 -3.23 -0.74
N THR A 265 -3.52 -2.51 -0.24
CA THR A 265 -3.70 -1.59 0.91
C THR A 265 -4.36 -0.29 0.45
N SER A 266 -5.49 0.07 1.04
CA SER A 266 -6.19 1.34 0.80
C SER A 266 -5.54 2.49 1.57
N ILE A 267 -5.13 3.55 0.87
CA ILE A 267 -4.41 4.69 1.45
C ILE A 267 -4.88 5.97 0.79
N VAL A 268 -4.94 7.07 1.54
CA VAL A 268 -5.30 8.38 1.02
C VAL A 268 -4.10 9.28 0.81
N SER A 269 -4.05 9.92 -0.35
CA SER A 269 -3.05 10.94 -0.66
C SER A 269 -3.37 12.26 0.05
N SER A 270 -2.36 12.89 0.65
CA SER A 270 -2.45 14.28 1.13
C SER A 270 -2.15 15.30 0.03
N ALA A 271 -1.31 14.93 -0.94
CA ALA A 271 -1.04 15.68 -2.16
C ALA A 271 -0.65 14.72 -3.28
N HIS A 272 -0.91 15.08 -4.54
CA HIS A 272 -0.54 14.24 -5.67
C HIS A 272 -0.23 15.00 -6.95
N LEU A 273 0.52 14.36 -7.84
CA LEU A 273 0.79 14.78 -9.21
C LEU A 273 0.73 13.56 -10.15
N THR A 274 -0.07 13.65 -11.21
CA THR A 274 -0.13 12.60 -12.25
C THR A 274 0.65 13.06 -13.48
N LEU A 275 1.59 12.23 -13.94
CA LEU A 275 2.38 12.43 -15.16
C LEU A 275 2.33 11.16 -16.01
N GLY A 276 1.68 11.22 -17.18
CA GLY A 276 1.44 10.03 -18.00
C GLY A 276 0.61 8.98 -17.24
N ASN A 277 1.10 7.74 -17.20
CA ASN A 277 0.45 6.62 -16.51
C ASN A 277 0.89 6.48 -15.05
N VAL A 278 1.66 7.43 -14.52
CA VAL A 278 2.21 7.37 -13.17
C VAL A 278 1.61 8.49 -12.31
N CYS A 279 1.11 8.12 -11.14
CA CYS A 279 0.69 9.03 -10.09
C CYS A 279 1.71 9.01 -8.95
N PHE A 280 2.27 10.18 -8.67
CA PHE A 280 3.08 10.42 -7.48
C PHE A 280 2.17 10.98 -6.40
N ALA A 281 2.12 10.32 -5.25
CA ALA A 281 1.27 10.74 -4.15
C ALA A 281 2.06 10.82 -2.85
N ARG A 282 1.83 11.89 -2.10
CA ARG A 282 2.30 12.02 -0.73
C ARG A 282 1.31 11.31 0.19
N VAL A 283 1.81 10.41 1.02
CA VAL A 283 1.03 9.59 1.95
C VAL A 283 1.63 9.66 3.35
N SER A 284 0.78 9.46 4.34
CA SER A 284 1.14 9.44 5.76
C SER A 284 0.70 8.10 6.35
N ILE A 285 1.65 7.27 6.77
CA ILE A 285 1.43 5.92 7.29
C ILE A 285 1.98 5.87 8.72
N GLY A 286 1.09 5.88 9.71
CA GLY A 286 1.48 5.95 11.12
C GLY A 286 2.31 7.20 11.44
N ARG A 287 3.64 7.05 11.54
CA ARG A 287 4.61 8.14 11.78
C ARG A 287 5.50 8.45 10.57
N VAL A 288 5.29 7.77 9.46
CA VAL A 288 6.08 7.89 8.23
C VAL A 288 5.33 8.77 7.24
N ASP A 289 5.94 9.89 6.85
CA ASP A 289 5.47 10.74 5.76
C ASP A 289 6.42 10.58 4.56
N GLY A 290 5.86 10.27 3.40
CA GLY A 290 6.66 10.07 2.20
C GLY A 290 5.87 10.09 0.91
N TRP A 291 6.56 9.78 -0.18
CA TRP A 291 6.06 9.75 -1.54
C TRP A 291 6.01 8.31 -2.04
N ILE A 292 4.91 7.96 -2.68
CA ILE A 292 4.72 6.71 -3.39
C ILE A 292 4.51 6.96 -4.88
N GLN A 293 4.87 5.98 -5.68
CA GLN A 293 4.66 5.97 -7.12
C GLN A 293 3.72 4.81 -7.45
N VAL A 294 2.56 5.12 -8.03
CA VAL A 294 1.55 4.13 -8.41
C VAL A 294 1.08 4.34 -9.84
N ASP A 295 0.64 3.27 -10.50
CA ASP A 295 0.00 3.39 -11.80
C ASP A 295 -1.36 4.11 -11.67
N THR A 296 -1.76 4.87 -12.69
CA THR A 296 -3.04 5.57 -12.72
C THR A 296 -4.27 4.66 -12.51
N ASN A 297 -4.18 3.37 -12.82
CA ASN A 297 -5.24 2.39 -12.59
C ASN A 297 -5.46 2.07 -11.10
N ALA A 298 -4.47 2.36 -10.24
CA ALA A 298 -4.58 2.21 -8.79
C ALA A 298 -5.19 3.45 -8.09
N VAL A 299 -5.57 4.48 -8.86
CA VAL A 299 -6.01 5.78 -8.36
C VAL A 299 -7.52 5.94 -8.53
N TYR A 300 -8.25 6.09 -7.43
CA TYR A 300 -9.70 6.29 -7.43
C TYR A 300 -10.05 7.75 -7.21
N ARG A 301 -10.44 8.44 -8.29
CA ARG A 301 -10.85 9.86 -8.28
C ARG A 301 -12.33 10.08 -7.96
N ARG A 302 -13.12 9.02 -8.03
CA ARG A 302 -14.54 8.99 -7.73
C ARG A 302 -14.80 7.73 -6.93
N ARG A 303 -15.93 7.73 -6.21
CA ARG A 303 -16.41 6.55 -5.51
C ARG A 303 -16.43 5.36 -6.46
N PRO A 304 -15.76 4.23 -6.14
CA PRO A 304 -15.76 3.06 -6.99
C PRO A 304 -17.20 2.61 -7.29
N SER A 305 -17.48 2.28 -8.56
CA SER A 305 -18.78 1.69 -8.93
C SER A 305 -18.97 0.34 -8.25
N GLN A 306 -20.20 -0.02 -7.94
CA GLN A 306 -20.53 -1.38 -7.57
C GLN A 306 -20.35 -2.29 -8.81
N ILE A 307 -19.76 -3.47 -8.60
CA ILE A 307 -19.46 -4.47 -9.64
C ILE A 307 -19.85 -5.82 -9.05
N ALA A 308 -20.32 -6.75 -9.90
CA ALA A 308 -20.72 -8.10 -9.47
C ALA A 308 -21.79 -8.06 -8.36
N GLU A 309 -22.79 -7.17 -8.54
CA GLU A 309 -23.89 -7.01 -7.58
C GLU A 309 -24.81 -8.23 -7.54
N GLU A 310 -25.05 -8.82 -8.71
CA GLU A 310 -25.86 -10.01 -8.85
C GLU A 310 -25.19 -11.24 -8.22
N ALA A 311 -26.02 -12.23 -7.93
CA ALA A 311 -25.57 -13.48 -7.39
C ALA A 311 -24.72 -14.24 -8.44
N ALA A 312 -23.60 -14.84 -8.03
CA ALA A 312 -22.66 -15.50 -8.94
C ALA A 312 -23.36 -16.53 -9.85
N GLY A 313 -24.30 -17.31 -9.30
CA GLY A 313 -25.02 -18.31 -10.08
C GLY A 313 -25.84 -17.74 -11.24
N ARG A 314 -26.28 -16.47 -11.18
CA ARG A 314 -26.99 -15.79 -12.29
C ARG A 314 -26.07 -15.44 -13.45
N SER A 315 -24.77 -15.43 -13.22
CA SER A 315 -23.74 -15.25 -14.24
C SER A 315 -23.30 -16.57 -14.88
N ILE A 316 -24.03 -17.67 -14.66
CA ILE A 316 -23.76 -18.99 -15.25
C ILE A 316 -24.89 -19.30 -16.25
N PRO A 317 -24.74 -18.91 -17.53
CA PRO A 317 -25.78 -19.16 -18.53
C PRO A 317 -25.97 -20.65 -18.84
N ILE A 318 -24.92 -21.46 -18.78
CA ILE A 318 -24.99 -22.89 -19.14
C ILE A 318 -24.20 -23.71 -18.12
N ALA A 319 -24.86 -24.68 -17.51
CA ALA A 319 -24.26 -25.77 -16.76
C ALA A 319 -24.98 -27.07 -17.17
N LEU A 320 -24.44 -27.75 -18.18
CA LEU A 320 -25.05 -28.91 -18.82
C LEU A 320 -24.22 -30.15 -18.56
N LEU A 321 -24.90 -31.25 -18.24
CA LEU A 321 -24.36 -32.59 -18.02
C LEU A 321 -25.24 -33.61 -18.77
N GLN A 322 -24.61 -34.48 -19.56
CA GLN A 322 -25.29 -35.59 -20.23
C GLN A 322 -24.32 -36.77 -20.43
N GLY A 323 -24.40 -37.76 -19.54
CA GLY A 323 -23.42 -38.85 -19.47
C GLY A 323 -22.01 -38.29 -19.25
N ASP A 324 -21.04 -38.75 -20.05
CA ASP A 324 -19.66 -38.25 -19.99
C ASP A 324 -19.50 -36.82 -20.57
N TYR A 325 -20.50 -36.32 -21.29
CA TYR A 325 -20.45 -35.00 -21.93
C TYR A 325 -20.88 -33.89 -20.97
N TYR A 326 -20.20 -32.75 -21.06
CA TYR A 326 -20.56 -31.56 -20.31
C TYR A 326 -20.25 -30.28 -21.09
N LEU A 327 -21.00 -29.23 -20.79
CA LEU A 327 -20.76 -27.87 -21.26
C LEU A 327 -21.02 -26.89 -20.11
N LEU A 328 -20.04 -26.04 -19.84
CA LEU A 328 -20.12 -25.01 -18.83
C LEU A 328 -19.71 -23.68 -19.46
N ALA A 329 -20.60 -22.68 -19.40
CA ALA A 329 -20.30 -21.31 -19.81
C ALA A 329 -20.43 -20.39 -18.59
N LEU A 330 -19.39 -19.58 -18.35
CA LEU A 330 -19.25 -18.73 -17.17
C LEU A 330 -19.03 -17.28 -17.61
N ASN A 331 -19.95 -16.39 -17.26
CA ASN A 331 -19.82 -14.96 -17.50
C ASN A 331 -18.98 -14.33 -16.38
N GLU A 332 -17.70 -14.09 -16.65
CA GLU A 332 -16.77 -13.49 -15.72
C GLU A 332 -16.78 -11.96 -15.81
N VAL A 333 -17.34 -11.34 -14.77
CA VAL A 333 -17.19 -9.91 -14.55
C VAL A 333 -15.70 -9.57 -14.35
N GLN A 334 -15.26 -8.50 -15.00
CA GLN A 334 -13.90 -7.98 -14.99
C GLN A 334 -13.81 -6.75 -14.08
N GLY A 335 -12.60 -6.41 -13.64
CA GLY A 335 -12.40 -5.27 -12.72
C GLY A 335 -12.79 -3.89 -13.26
N HIS A 336 -12.93 -3.76 -14.59
CA HIS A 336 -13.41 -2.56 -15.28
C HIS A 336 -14.92 -2.57 -15.54
N GLY A 337 -15.65 -3.59 -15.08
CA GLY A 337 -17.09 -3.74 -15.27
C GLY A 337 -17.52 -4.47 -16.55
N GLY A 338 -16.59 -4.78 -17.46
CA GLY A 338 -16.88 -5.63 -18.62
C GLY A 338 -17.15 -7.08 -18.22
N VAL A 339 -17.86 -7.81 -19.07
CA VAL A 339 -18.15 -9.24 -18.87
C VAL A 339 -17.46 -10.02 -19.99
N GLY A 340 -16.58 -10.95 -19.64
CA GLY A 340 -15.99 -11.90 -20.58
C GLY A 340 -16.54 -13.30 -20.31
N GLN A 341 -16.76 -14.12 -21.34
CA GLN A 341 -17.24 -15.49 -21.14
C GLN A 341 -16.09 -16.50 -21.23
N ARG A 342 -16.02 -17.42 -20.26
CA ARG A 342 -15.16 -18.62 -20.31
C ARG A 342 -16.02 -19.85 -20.51
N VAL A 343 -15.59 -20.72 -21.43
CA VAL A 343 -16.34 -21.93 -21.79
C VAL A 343 -15.46 -23.16 -21.57
N TYR A 344 -16.00 -24.17 -20.89
CA TYR A 344 -15.36 -25.46 -20.60
C TYR A 344 -16.28 -26.56 -21.11
N TYR A 345 -15.76 -27.52 -21.85
CA TYR A 345 -16.61 -28.56 -22.42
C TYR A 345 -15.86 -29.83 -22.78
N PHE A 346 -16.60 -30.94 -22.78
CA PHE A 346 -16.27 -32.17 -23.48
C PHE A 346 -17.57 -32.61 -24.16
N LEU A 347 -17.62 -32.52 -25.49
CA LEU A 347 -18.85 -32.62 -26.28
C LEU A 347 -18.65 -33.49 -27.53
N PRO A 348 -19.73 -34.01 -28.14
CA PRO A 348 -19.67 -34.61 -29.46
C PRO A 348 -19.07 -33.65 -30.50
N ASN A 349 -18.28 -34.17 -31.45
CA ASN A 349 -17.48 -33.37 -32.40
C ASN A 349 -18.25 -32.21 -33.04
N ARG A 350 -19.47 -32.47 -33.57
CA ARG A 350 -20.27 -31.42 -34.24
C ARG A 350 -20.72 -30.30 -33.31
N MET A 351 -21.08 -30.63 -32.06
CA MET A 351 -21.47 -29.62 -31.08
C MET A 351 -20.24 -28.85 -30.58
N ALA A 352 -19.11 -29.54 -30.40
CA ALA A 352 -17.83 -28.91 -30.06
C ALA A 352 -17.38 -27.90 -31.13
N GLU A 353 -17.49 -28.27 -32.42
CA GLU A 353 -17.22 -27.39 -33.56
C GLU A 353 -18.14 -26.15 -33.55
N ALA A 354 -19.44 -26.33 -33.27
CA ALA A 354 -20.39 -25.22 -33.16
C ALA A 354 -20.05 -24.27 -32.01
N VAL A 355 -19.69 -24.81 -30.84
CA VAL A 355 -19.24 -24.03 -29.69
C VAL A 355 -17.96 -23.24 -30.04
N ALA A 356 -16.97 -23.91 -30.64
CA ALA A 356 -15.72 -23.28 -31.06
C ALA A 356 -15.98 -22.12 -32.04
N ALA A 357 -16.79 -22.34 -33.08
CA ALA A 357 -17.16 -21.31 -34.05
C ALA A 357 -17.87 -20.11 -33.40
N CYS A 358 -18.74 -20.34 -32.43
CA CYS A 358 -19.38 -19.26 -31.67
C CYS A 358 -18.35 -18.45 -30.87
N THR A 359 -17.41 -19.12 -30.18
CA THR A 359 -16.38 -18.45 -29.39
C THR A 359 -15.38 -17.67 -30.25
N GLU A 360 -14.96 -18.21 -31.40
CA GLU A 360 -14.07 -17.54 -32.36
C GLU A 360 -14.74 -16.31 -32.99
N ALA A 361 -16.04 -16.36 -33.21
CA ALA A 361 -16.84 -15.22 -33.66
C ALA A 361 -17.10 -14.16 -32.57
N GLY A 362 -16.54 -14.34 -31.36
CA GLY A 362 -16.73 -13.42 -30.24
C GLY A 362 -18.15 -13.39 -29.67
N ARG A 363 -18.92 -14.47 -29.86
CA ARG A 363 -20.28 -14.59 -29.34
C ARG A 363 -20.27 -15.25 -27.97
N HIS A 364 -21.14 -14.80 -27.07
CA HIS A 364 -21.39 -15.43 -25.79
C HIS A 364 -22.52 -16.45 -25.93
N LEU A 365 -22.30 -17.66 -25.45
CA LEU A 365 -23.31 -18.69 -25.33
C LEU A 365 -24.33 -18.28 -24.27
N THR A 366 -25.62 -18.44 -24.57
CA THR A 366 -26.72 -18.07 -23.66
C THR A 366 -27.46 -19.30 -23.16
N HIS A 367 -27.75 -20.25 -24.04
CA HIS A 367 -28.46 -21.48 -23.70
C HIS A 367 -27.92 -22.65 -24.53
N ALA A 368 -28.00 -23.85 -24.00
CA ALA A 368 -27.67 -25.07 -24.73
C ALA A 368 -28.45 -26.27 -24.17
N ALA A 369 -28.69 -27.26 -25.02
CA ALA A 369 -29.28 -28.54 -24.65
C ALA A 369 -28.56 -29.67 -25.39
N LEU A 370 -28.50 -30.84 -24.75
CA LEU A 370 -27.90 -32.06 -25.27
C LEU A 370 -28.76 -33.24 -24.81
N GLY A 371 -29.33 -33.95 -25.77
CA GLY A 371 -30.23 -35.06 -25.55
C GLY A 371 -29.53 -36.42 -25.50
N PRO A 372 -30.23 -37.45 -24.99
CA PRO A 372 -29.71 -38.82 -24.91
C PRO A 372 -29.50 -39.47 -26.28
N ASP A 373 -30.29 -39.07 -27.28
CA ASP A 373 -30.19 -39.58 -28.66
C ASP A 373 -29.17 -38.78 -29.51
N GLY A 374 -28.34 -37.95 -28.87
CA GLY A 374 -27.33 -37.12 -29.51
C GLY A 374 -27.87 -35.84 -30.15
N GLN A 375 -29.13 -35.49 -29.91
CA GLN A 375 -29.69 -34.19 -30.29
C GLN A 375 -28.98 -33.07 -29.54
N TRP A 376 -28.74 -31.93 -30.16
CA TRP A 376 -28.26 -30.77 -29.44
C TRP A 376 -28.80 -29.47 -30.02
N TYR A 377 -28.87 -28.47 -29.15
CA TYR A 377 -29.23 -27.09 -29.45
C TYR A 377 -28.22 -26.16 -28.79
N LEU A 378 -27.83 -25.11 -29.49
CA LEU A 378 -26.89 -24.10 -29.02
C LEU A 378 -27.39 -22.71 -29.39
N SER A 379 -27.39 -21.81 -28.41
CA SER A 379 -27.78 -20.42 -28.59
C SER A 379 -26.66 -19.48 -28.20
N SER A 380 -26.47 -18.41 -28.97
CA SER A 380 -25.40 -17.44 -28.74
C SER A 380 -25.76 -16.03 -29.22
N VAL A 381 -25.26 -15.03 -28.49
CA VAL A 381 -25.46 -13.61 -28.78
C VAL A 381 -24.11 -12.91 -28.89
N VAL A 382 -24.02 -11.89 -29.73
CA VAL A 382 -22.89 -10.97 -29.65
C VAL A 382 -23.12 -10.08 -28.41
N PRO A 383 -22.13 -9.90 -27.51
CA PRO A 383 -22.31 -9.05 -26.34
C PRO A 383 -22.82 -7.65 -26.71
N GLY A 384 -23.95 -7.23 -26.13
CA GLY A 384 -24.61 -5.94 -26.42
C GLY A 384 -25.45 -5.90 -27.70
N SER A 385 -25.58 -7.01 -28.42
CA SER A 385 -26.47 -7.13 -29.59
C SER A 385 -27.86 -7.62 -29.18
N LEU A 386 -28.88 -7.14 -29.88
CA LEU A 386 -30.25 -7.66 -29.81
C LEU A 386 -30.46 -8.92 -30.67
N TYR A 387 -29.48 -9.27 -31.52
CA TYR A 387 -29.57 -10.38 -32.46
C TYR A 387 -28.83 -11.62 -31.95
N GLY A 388 -29.60 -12.60 -31.49
CA GLY A 388 -29.12 -13.95 -31.21
C GLY A 388 -28.99 -14.82 -32.45
N LYS A 389 -28.23 -15.91 -32.33
CA LYS A 389 -28.12 -16.99 -33.33
C LYS A 389 -28.24 -18.29 -32.58
N CYS A 390 -29.09 -19.19 -33.07
CA CYS A 390 -29.17 -20.56 -32.62
C CYS A 390 -28.77 -21.52 -33.74
N VAL A 391 -28.32 -22.71 -33.34
CA VAL A 391 -28.00 -23.84 -34.22
C VAL A 391 -28.40 -25.11 -33.48
N ALA A 392 -28.87 -26.11 -34.21
CA ALA A 392 -29.17 -27.43 -33.68
C ALA A 392 -28.56 -28.53 -34.56
N SER A 393 -28.62 -29.78 -34.09
CA SER A 393 -28.17 -30.95 -34.83
C SER A 393 -29.21 -31.43 -35.86
N ASP A 394 -28.75 -32.09 -36.92
CA ASP A 394 -29.61 -32.62 -38.00
C ASP A 394 -30.63 -33.69 -37.55
N ASN A 395 -30.51 -34.22 -36.33
CA ASN A 395 -31.36 -35.27 -35.77
C ASN A 395 -32.37 -34.75 -34.72
N VAL A 396 -32.54 -33.43 -34.61
CA VAL A 396 -33.67 -32.86 -33.85
C VAL A 396 -35.00 -33.15 -34.57
N PRO A 397 -36.14 -33.23 -33.85
CA PRO A 397 -37.45 -33.34 -34.47
C PRO A 397 -37.75 -32.14 -35.40
N TYR A 398 -38.46 -32.40 -36.49
CA TYR A 398 -38.81 -31.36 -37.47
C TYR A 398 -39.57 -30.20 -36.84
N ASP A 399 -40.56 -30.51 -35.99
CA ASP A 399 -41.36 -29.49 -35.30
C ASP A 399 -40.48 -28.62 -34.38
N PHE A 400 -39.46 -29.20 -33.75
CA PHE A 400 -38.49 -28.43 -32.96
C PHE A 400 -37.67 -27.48 -33.84
N GLU A 401 -37.19 -27.95 -35.01
CA GLU A 401 -36.40 -27.14 -35.94
C GLU A 401 -37.20 -25.94 -36.48
N CYS A 402 -38.51 -26.09 -36.67
CA CYS A 402 -39.39 -25.01 -37.11
C CYS A 402 -39.61 -23.92 -36.04
N GLU A 403 -39.64 -24.31 -34.76
CA GLU A 403 -39.99 -23.41 -33.65
C GLU A 403 -38.76 -22.84 -32.91
N MET A 404 -37.57 -23.42 -33.09
CA MET A 404 -36.38 -22.97 -32.35
C MET A 404 -35.98 -21.52 -32.70
N THR A 405 -35.94 -20.68 -31.68
CA THR A 405 -35.41 -19.31 -31.76
C THR A 405 -34.17 -19.17 -30.87
N PRO A 406 -33.38 -18.07 -30.98
CA PRO A 406 -32.32 -17.80 -30.02
C PRO A 406 -32.87 -17.55 -28.60
N GLU A 407 -32.14 -18.03 -27.58
CA GLU A 407 -32.45 -17.96 -26.15
C GLU A 407 -33.65 -18.79 -25.67
N CYS A 408 -34.15 -19.75 -26.45
CA CYS A 408 -35.09 -20.73 -25.94
C CYS A 408 -34.44 -21.60 -24.83
N LEU A 409 -35.23 -21.92 -23.81
CA LEU A 409 -34.91 -23.00 -22.87
C LEU A 409 -35.33 -24.32 -23.51
N VAL A 410 -34.42 -25.30 -23.55
CA VAL A 410 -34.65 -26.55 -24.25
C VAL A 410 -34.22 -27.72 -23.38
N ALA A 411 -35.03 -28.79 -23.37
CA ALA A 411 -34.64 -30.09 -22.86
C ALA A 411 -35.05 -31.18 -23.86
N PHE A 412 -34.12 -32.10 -24.12
CA PHE A 412 -34.37 -33.26 -24.96
C PHE A 412 -34.52 -34.52 -24.10
N GLY A 413 -35.52 -35.33 -24.41
CA GLY A 413 -35.77 -36.63 -23.83
C GLY A 413 -35.50 -37.76 -24.83
N ASN A 414 -35.70 -39.00 -24.38
CA ASN A 414 -35.55 -40.18 -25.23
C ASN A 414 -36.66 -40.26 -26.27
N LYS A 415 -36.35 -40.92 -27.41
CA LYS A 415 -37.31 -41.21 -28.49
C LYS A 415 -37.89 -39.94 -29.13
N GLY A 416 -37.06 -38.90 -29.23
CA GLY A 416 -37.44 -37.64 -29.88
C GLY A 416 -38.28 -36.70 -29.04
N ARG A 417 -38.57 -37.00 -27.77
CA ARG A 417 -39.29 -36.09 -26.86
C ARG A 417 -38.50 -34.79 -26.67
N TYR A 418 -39.17 -33.66 -26.64
CA TYR A 418 -38.56 -32.39 -26.24
C TYR A 418 -39.57 -31.49 -25.55
N LEU A 419 -39.04 -30.53 -24.80
CA LEU A 419 -39.74 -29.34 -24.35
C LEU A 419 -38.89 -28.13 -24.71
N LEU A 420 -39.51 -27.17 -25.38
CA LEU A 420 -38.95 -25.87 -25.72
C LEU A 420 -39.83 -24.79 -25.08
N LEU A 421 -39.21 -23.86 -24.35
CA LEU A 421 -39.84 -22.63 -23.91
C LEU A 421 -39.17 -21.46 -24.63
N ASP A 422 -39.94 -20.68 -25.38
CA ASP A 422 -39.43 -19.47 -26.03
C ASP A 422 -39.35 -18.29 -25.05
N LYS A 423 -38.77 -17.16 -25.47
CA LYS A 423 -38.59 -15.96 -24.63
C LYS A 423 -39.90 -15.39 -24.08
N ASP A 424 -41.00 -15.59 -24.80
CA ASP A 424 -42.34 -15.18 -24.39
C ASP A 424 -43.02 -16.22 -23.47
N ASN A 425 -42.26 -17.24 -23.01
CA ASN A 425 -42.72 -18.40 -22.25
C ASN A 425 -43.78 -19.26 -22.97
N SER A 426 -43.89 -19.11 -24.29
CA SER A 426 -44.65 -20.04 -25.13
C SER A 426 -43.99 -21.42 -25.07
N SER A 427 -44.74 -22.41 -24.61
CA SER A 427 -44.27 -23.79 -24.52
C SER A 427 -44.61 -24.58 -25.78
N TYR A 428 -43.62 -25.29 -26.31
CA TYR A 428 -43.75 -26.21 -27.43
C TYR A 428 -43.17 -27.55 -27.01
N ASP A 429 -43.98 -28.61 -27.05
CA ASP A 429 -43.58 -29.96 -26.67
C ASP A 429 -44.01 -30.99 -27.71
N CYS A 430 -43.27 -32.10 -27.78
CA CYS A 430 -43.71 -33.26 -28.53
C CYS A 430 -43.80 -34.50 -27.64
N ASP A 431 -44.95 -35.17 -27.74
CA ASP A 431 -45.29 -36.48 -27.15
C ASP A 431 -44.85 -36.67 -25.67
N GLY A 432 -45.75 -36.33 -24.75
CA GLY A 432 -45.73 -36.91 -23.40
C GLY A 432 -45.37 -35.97 -22.25
N LEU A 433 -45.78 -34.71 -22.26
CA LEU A 433 -46.11 -34.03 -21.00
C LEU A 433 -47.51 -34.46 -20.57
N ASP A 434 -47.71 -34.72 -19.27
CA ASP A 434 -49.07 -34.98 -18.78
C ASP A 434 -49.90 -33.68 -18.83
N PHE A 435 -51.23 -33.80 -18.88
CA PHE A 435 -52.13 -32.64 -18.97
C PHE A 435 -51.89 -31.63 -17.85
N LYS A 436 -51.49 -32.10 -16.67
CA LYS A 436 -51.16 -31.25 -15.51
C LYS A 436 -49.92 -30.39 -15.74
N THR A 437 -48.90 -30.92 -16.42
CA THR A 437 -47.70 -30.15 -16.74
C THR A 437 -48.00 -29.08 -17.79
N ALA A 438 -48.81 -29.40 -18.79
CA ALA A 438 -49.26 -28.45 -19.80
C ALA A 438 -50.07 -27.30 -19.18
N ASP A 439 -51.00 -27.61 -18.26
CA ASP A 439 -51.75 -26.58 -17.52
C ASP A 439 -50.81 -25.67 -16.71
N VAL A 440 -49.83 -26.23 -16.00
CA VAL A 440 -48.86 -25.44 -15.20
C VAL A 440 -48.01 -24.52 -16.07
N LEU A 441 -47.56 -24.98 -17.24
CA LEU A 441 -46.79 -24.16 -18.17
C LEU A 441 -47.62 -23.01 -18.76
N ASN A 442 -48.93 -23.20 -18.93
CA ASN A 442 -49.85 -22.15 -19.38
C ASN A 442 -50.20 -21.16 -18.26
N ASP A 443 -50.26 -21.62 -17.00
CA ASP A 443 -50.70 -20.83 -15.84
C ASP A 443 -49.56 -20.09 -15.12
N ASP A 444 -48.31 -20.56 -15.21
CA ASP A 444 -47.16 -20.01 -14.50
C ASP A 444 -45.94 -19.79 -15.43
N PRO A 445 -45.63 -18.53 -15.79
CA PRO A 445 -44.55 -18.22 -16.72
C PRO A 445 -43.15 -18.31 -16.10
N ASP A 446 -43.00 -18.33 -14.77
CA ASP A 446 -41.68 -18.21 -14.14
C ASP A 446 -41.03 -19.59 -13.89
N VAL A 447 -40.69 -20.27 -14.99
CA VAL A 447 -39.96 -21.53 -14.98
C VAL A 447 -38.50 -21.30 -14.58
N ILE A 448 -38.03 -22.01 -13.56
CA ILE A 448 -36.65 -21.94 -13.06
C ILE A 448 -35.76 -22.93 -13.80
N THR A 449 -36.18 -24.20 -13.87
CA THR A 449 -35.40 -25.26 -14.53
C THR A 449 -36.29 -26.46 -14.82
N PHE A 450 -36.00 -27.18 -15.90
CA PHE A 450 -36.70 -28.40 -16.28
C PHE A 450 -35.76 -29.34 -17.03
N GLY A 451 -36.14 -30.61 -17.11
CA GLY A 451 -35.37 -31.59 -17.84
C GLY A 451 -36.00 -32.97 -17.87
N PHE A 452 -35.48 -33.80 -18.76
CA PHE A 452 -35.82 -35.22 -18.82
C PHE A 452 -34.75 -36.04 -18.11
N ASN A 453 -35.16 -37.13 -17.46
CA ASN A 453 -34.24 -38.05 -16.82
C ASN A 453 -34.60 -39.51 -17.15
N GLY A 454 -33.62 -40.27 -17.63
CA GLY A 454 -33.83 -41.66 -18.05
C GLY A 454 -34.86 -41.78 -19.18
N SER A 455 -35.55 -42.92 -19.27
CA SER A 455 -36.44 -43.25 -20.40
C SER A 455 -37.78 -42.52 -20.38
N SER A 456 -38.30 -42.18 -19.20
CA SER A 456 -39.63 -41.58 -19.04
C SER A 456 -39.73 -40.49 -17.98
N GLY A 457 -38.62 -40.18 -17.29
CA GLY A 457 -38.59 -39.19 -16.23
C GLY A 457 -38.64 -37.76 -16.77
N PHE A 458 -39.35 -36.89 -16.06
CA PHE A 458 -39.44 -35.46 -16.32
C PHE A 458 -39.52 -34.70 -15.00
N PHE A 459 -38.87 -33.55 -14.93
CA PHE A 459 -39.00 -32.61 -13.82
C PHE A 459 -39.10 -31.19 -14.34
N LEU A 460 -39.83 -30.35 -13.61
CA LEU A 460 -39.95 -28.92 -13.81
C LEU A 460 -40.07 -28.24 -12.46
N LYS A 461 -39.25 -27.21 -12.25
CA LYS A 461 -39.31 -26.29 -11.13
C LYS A 461 -39.75 -24.92 -11.65
N HIS A 462 -40.76 -24.37 -11.01
CA HIS A 462 -41.20 -22.99 -11.21
C HIS A 462 -41.25 -22.29 -9.85
N THR A 463 -41.56 -20.99 -9.83
CA THR A 463 -41.58 -20.19 -8.60
C THR A 463 -42.56 -20.72 -7.56
N ASN A 464 -43.72 -21.24 -7.99
CA ASN A 464 -44.80 -21.66 -7.11
C ASN A 464 -44.80 -23.16 -6.75
N GLY A 465 -43.94 -23.98 -7.35
CA GLY A 465 -44.03 -25.43 -7.17
C GLY A 465 -43.02 -26.26 -7.95
N VAL A 466 -43.24 -27.58 -7.91
CA VAL A 466 -42.47 -28.58 -8.62
C VAL A 466 -43.42 -29.57 -9.27
N VAL A 467 -43.20 -29.84 -10.55
CA VAL A 467 -43.84 -30.91 -11.31
C VAL A 467 -42.82 -32.00 -11.56
N THR A 468 -43.17 -33.25 -11.26
CA THR A 468 -42.27 -34.41 -11.43
C THR A 468 -43.06 -35.60 -11.95
N GLN A 469 -42.53 -36.30 -12.95
CA GLN A 469 -43.08 -37.53 -13.48
C GLN A 469 -41.96 -38.57 -13.59
N ASN A 470 -42.15 -39.77 -13.04
CA ASN A 470 -41.20 -40.90 -13.18
C ASN A 470 -39.72 -40.58 -12.85
N VAL A 471 -39.45 -39.57 -12.02
CA VAL A 471 -38.11 -39.29 -11.49
C VAL A 471 -37.93 -39.91 -10.11
N PRO A 472 -36.70 -40.27 -9.71
CA PRO A 472 -36.44 -40.75 -8.36
C PRO A 472 -36.93 -39.79 -7.28
N ARG A 473 -37.48 -40.33 -6.19
CA ARG A 473 -38.07 -39.54 -5.10
C ARG A 473 -37.09 -38.51 -4.50
N TRP A 474 -35.82 -38.88 -4.39
CA TRP A 474 -34.76 -38.00 -3.87
C TRP A 474 -34.55 -36.74 -4.74
N VAL A 475 -34.75 -36.80 -6.06
CA VAL A 475 -34.63 -35.62 -6.93
C VAL A 475 -35.64 -34.55 -6.52
N ARG A 476 -36.87 -34.99 -6.21
CA ARG A 476 -37.91 -34.09 -5.74
C ARG A 476 -37.60 -33.60 -4.33
N GLU A 477 -37.45 -34.52 -3.38
CA GLU A 477 -37.40 -34.18 -1.95
C GLU A 477 -36.10 -33.51 -1.53
N ASP A 478 -34.96 -33.93 -2.10
CA ASP A 478 -33.63 -33.50 -1.66
C ASP A 478 -33.03 -32.40 -2.54
N VAL A 479 -33.57 -32.15 -3.74
CA VAL A 479 -33.04 -31.13 -4.68
C VAL A 479 -34.06 -30.05 -5.03
N LEU A 480 -35.25 -30.42 -5.51
CA LEU A 480 -36.23 -29.47 -6.06
C LEU A 480 -37.14 -28.81 -5.01
N ASP A 481 -37.58 -29.58 -4.02
CA ASP A 481 -38.41 -29.12 -2.88
C ASP A 481 -37.54 -28.81 -1.63
N ALA A 482 -36.29 -29.27 -1.61
CA ALA A 482 -35.40 -29.06 -0.48
C ALA A 482 -35.10 -27.58 -0.25
N ARG A 483 -35.07 -27.19 1.03
CA ARG A 483 -34.53 -25.89 1.41
C ARG A 483 -33.02 -25.89 1.19
N PRO A 484 -32.47 -24.97 0.38
CA PRO A 484 -31.03 -24.90 0.15
C PRO A 484 -30.28 -24.71 1.47
N PRO A 485 -29.03 -25.20 1.58
CA PRO A 485 -28.18 -24.94 2.72
C PRO A 485 -28.05 -23.44 3.02
N ARG A 486 -27.83 -23.09 4.28
CA ARG A 486 -27.66 -21.69 4.68
C ARG A 486 -26.55 -21.04 3.86
N GLY A 487 -26.87 -19.91 3.24
CA GLY A 487 -25.94 -19.13 2.42
C GLY A 487 -25.90 -19.51 0.94
N TYR A 488 -26.59 -20.54 0.48
CA TYR A 488 -26.63 -20.92 -0.94
C TYR A 488 -27.55 -20.00 -1.78
N GLY A 489 -28.61 -19.48 -1.16
CA GLY A 489 -29.66 -18.73 -1.86
C GLY A 489 -30.57 -19.63 -2.68
N SER A 490 -31.34 -19.05 -3.60
CA SER A 490 -32.32 -19.79 -4.41
C SER A 490 -31.67 -20.67 -5.47
N LEU A 491 -32.33 -21.77 -5.84
CA LEU A 491 -31.94 -22.59 -6.99
C LEU A 491 -32.14 -21.79 -8.28
N ILE A 492 -31.15 -21.81 -9.16
CA ILE A 492 -31.18 -21.14 -10.47
C ILE A 492 -31.29 -22.16 -11.59
N TRP A 493 -30.54 -23.26 -11.50
CA TRP A 493 -30.50 -24.26 -12.56
C TRP A 493 -30.19 -25.65 -12.00
N LEU A 494 -30.80 -26.68 -12.58
CA LEU A 494 -30.49 -28.08 -12.31
C LEU A 494 -30.21 -28.81 -13.62
N SER A 495 -29.03 -29.41 -13.71
CA SER A 495 -28.75 -30.41 -14.74
C SER A 495 -28.67 -31.78 -14.08
N LEU A 496 -29.49 -32.72 -14.55
CA LEU A 496 -29.65 -34.05 -13.99
C LEU A 496 -29.53 -35.07 -15.13
N CYS A 497 -28.63 -36.05 -14.97
CA CYS A 497 -28.47 -37.17 -15.87
C CYS A 497 -28.39 -38.46 -15.04
N LEU A 498 -29.44 -39.28 -15.08
CA LEU A 498 -29.61 -40.48 -14.27
C LEU A 498 -29.54 -40.17 -12.76
N GLU A 499 -28.43 -40.52 -12.11
CA GLU A 499 -28.17 -40.27 -10.69
C GLU A 499 -27.18 -39.12 -10.45
N GLU A 500 -26.60 -38.58 -11.51
CA GLU A 500 -25.62 -37.50 -11.44
C GLU A 500 -26.29 -36.15 -11.68
N TYR A 501 -25.93 -35.16 -10.88
CA TYR A 501 -26.48 -33.82 -11.06
C TYR A 501 -25.55 -32.71 -10.63
N VAL A 502 -25.79 -31.55 -11.24
CA VAL A 502 -25.22 -30.27 -10.86
C VAL A 502 -26.37 -29.30 -10.61
N ALA A 503 -26.47 -28.82 -9.38
CA ALA A 503 -27.42 -27.79 -8.97
C ALA A 503 -26.68 -26.46 -8.75
N ILE A 504 -27.06 -25.44 -9.52
CA ILE A 504 -26.54 -24.08 -9.44
C ILE A 504 -27.49 -23.25 -8.57
N TYR A 505 -26.95 -22.65 -7.52
CA TYR A 505 -27.68 -21.73 -6.64
C TYR A 505 -27.10 -20.32 -6.78
N GLU A 506 -27.76 -19.32 -6.20
CA GLU A 506 -27.31 -17.93 -6.24
C GLU A 506 -25.86 -17.71 -5.77
N HIS A 507 -25.45 -18.38 -4.69
CA HIS A 507 -24.18 -18.10 -4.00
C HIS A 507 -23.25 -19.31 -3.87
N ALA A 508 -23.69 -20.48 -4.31
CA ALA A 508 -22.92 -21.71 -4.29
C ALA A 508 -23.47 -22.71 -5.32
N PHE A 509 -22.83 -23.86 -5.43
CA PHE A 509 -23.35 -24.96 -6.23
C PHE A 509 -23.23 -26.27 -5.43
N TYR A 510 -23.96 -27.28 -5.90
CA TYR A 510 -23.79 -28.65 -5.47
C TYR A 510 -23.58 -29.51 -6.71
N ALA A 511 -22.67 -30.48 -6.63
CA ALA A 511 -22.42 -31.43 -7.69
C ALA A 511 -22.17 -32.81 -7.07
N THR A 512 -22.69 -33.86 -7.71
CA THR A 512 -22.39 -35.24 -7.31
C THR A 512 -20.93 -35.60 -7.58
N HIS A 513 -20.41 -36.63 -6.88
CA HIS A 513 -19.00 -37.02 -6.94
C HIS A 513 -18.50 -37.47 -8.32
N TYR A 514 -19.42 -37.84 -9.21
CA TYR A 514 -19.11 -38.35 -10.55
C TYR A 514 -19.12 -37.28 -11.65
N VAL A 515 -19.51 -36.05 -11.32
CA VAL A 515 -19.45 -34.94 -12.28
C VAL A 515 -18.00 -34.71 -12.73
N PRO A 516 -17.75 -34.42 -14.02
CA PRO A 516 -16.41 -34.20 -14.53
C PRO A 516 -15.61 -33.20 -13.68
N LYS A 517 -14.42 -33.62 -13.23
CA LYS A 517 -13.57 -32.82 -12.34
C LYS A 517 -13.29 -31.42 -12.89
N ALA A 518 -13.07 -31.30 -14.20
CA ALA A 518 -12.85 -30.02 -14.86
C ALA A 518 -14.04 -29.05 -14.68
N MET A 519 -15.27 -29.55 -14.73
CA MET A 519 -16.48 -28.76 -14.49
C MET A 519 -16.56 -28.32 -13.03
N TYR A 520 -16.32 -29.24 -12.09
CA TYR A 520 -16.31 -28.94 -10.65
C TYR A 520 -15.26 -27.88 -10.30
N ASP A 521 -14.02 -28.07 -10.76
CA ASP A 521 -12.91 -27.15 -10.52
C ASP A 521 -13.20 -25.76 -11.09
N ALA A 522 -13.78 -25.69 -12.30
CA ALA A 522 -14.17 -24.44 -12.94
C ALA A 522 -15.27 -23.70 -12.15
N LEU A 523 -16.33 -24.40 -11.73
CA LEU A 523 -17.39 -23.83 -10.89
C LEU A 523 -16.84 -23.34 -9.55
N SER A 524 -16.02 -24.15 -8.88
CA SER A 524 -15.42 -23.79 -7.59
C SER A 524 -14.52 -22.55 -7.70
N ALA A 525 -13.68 -22.49 -8.74
CA ALA A 525 -12.85 -21.32 -9.02
C ALA A 525 -13.70 -20.08 -9.33
N PHE A 526 -14.80 -20.23 -10.07
CA PHE A 526 -15.71 -19.15 -10.43
C PHE A 526 -16.39 -18.52 -9.22
N TYR A 527 -17.06 -19.32 -8.37
CA TYR A 527 -17.70 -18.82 -7.15
C TYR A 527 -16.67 -18.18 -6.20
N SER A 528 -15.51 -18.80 -6.02
CA SER A 528 -14.43 -18.28 -5.17
C SER A 528 -13.86 -16.95 -5.69
N ARG A 529 -13.78 -16.77 -7.02
CA ARG A 529 -13.36 -15.52 -7.65
C ARG A 529 -14.42 -14.44 -7.49
N HIS A 530 -15.69 -14.77 -7.74
CA HIS A 530 -16.80 -13.82 -7.62
C HIS A 530 -16.97 -13.31 -6.19
N HIS A 531 -16.94 -14.20 -5.19
CA HIS A 531 -17.02 -13.82 -3.78
C HIS A 531 -15.87 -12.92 -3.35
N ARG A 532 -14.63 -13.25 -3.74
CA ARG A 532 -13.47 -12.36 -3.49
C ARG A 532 -13.65 -11.00 -4.13
N MET A 533 -14.02 -10.95 -5.42
CA MET A 533 -14.22 -9.69 -6.12
C MET A 533 -15.27 -8.80 -5.45
N ARG A 534 -16.40 -9.38 -5.02
CA ARG A 534 -17.47 -8.64 -4.35
C ARG A 534 -17.03 -8.11 -2.98
N ASN A 535 -16.31 -8.92 -2.20
CA ASN A 535 -15.79 -8.52 -0.89
C ASN A 535 -14.71 -7.44 -1.04
N ASP A 536 -13.74 -7.63 -1.93
CA ASP A 536 -12.69 -6.65 -2.23
C ASP A 536 -13.31 -5.32 -2.67
N ARG A 537 -14.34 -5.37 -3.53
CA ARG A 537 -15.00 -4.16 -4.03
C ARG A 537 -15.82 -3.47 -2.95
N ARG A 538 -16.48 -4.22 -2.07
CA ARG A 538 -17.20 -3.66 -0.92
C ARG A 538 -16.24 -2.96 0.03
N GLN A 539 -15.15 -3.62 0.40
CA GLN A 539 -14.12 -3.04 1.25
C GLN A 539 -13.56 -1.75 0.64
N LEU A 540 -13.25 -1.75 -0.67
CA LEU A 540 -12.75 -0.55 -1.35
C LEU A 540 -13.75 0.61 -1.34
N ILE A 541 -15.05 0.32 -1.43
CA ILE A 541 -16.11 1.34 -1.34
C ILE A 541 -16.22 1.87 0.10
N GLU A 542 -16.18 0.99 1.10
CA GLU A 542 -16.17 1.37 2.52
C GLU A 542 -14.94 2.25 2.84
N ASP A 543 -13.74 1.85 2.40
CA ASP A 543 -12.51 2.62 2.58
C ASP A 543 -12.57 3.98 1.89
N TYR A 544 -13.22 4.06 0.71
CA TYR A 544 -13.44 5.34 0.02
C TYR A 544 -14.35 6.26 0.84
N ASP A 545 -15.46 5.71 1.34
CA ASP A 545 -16.45 6.44 2.11
C ASP A 545 -15.90 6.85 3.50
N GLU A 546 -14.96 6.11 4.08
CA GLU A 546 -14.33 6.45 5.37
C GLU A 546 -13.15 7.42 5.25
N LEU A 547 -12.31 7.28 4.22
CA LEU A 547 -11.03 7.99 4.15
C LEU A 547 -11.07 9.24 3.25
N VAL A 548 -11.99 9.29 2.28
CA VAL A 548 -12.07 10.35 1.28
C VAL A 548 -13.34 11.21 1.38
N ALA A 549 -14.52 10.60 1.58
CA ALA A 549 -15.78 11.33 1.73
C ALA A 549 -15.78 12.19 3.01
#